data_AF-A0A838Y3C9-F1
#
_entry.id   AF-A0A838Y3C9-F1
#
_cell.length_a   1.000
_cell.length_b   1.000
_cell.length_c   1.000
_cell.angle_alpha   90.00
_cell.angle_beta   90.00
_cell.angle_gamma   90.00
#
_symmetry.space_group_name_H-M   'P 1'
#
loop_
_entity.id
_entity.type
_entity.pdbx_description
1 polymer ?
#
loop_
_entity_poly.entity_id
_entity_poly.type
_entity_poly.pdbx_seq_one_letter_code
_entity_poly.pdbx_strand_id
1 'polypeptide(L)'
;MLEEIIKNYLINTKGKDPALFSDPALQVSALGLDSLDMVEMLFEIEDRCGFQLPDPSRYPKMAFREMLDDIEKAIREHNNGELPAFNLEAGK
;
A
#
# COMPACT_ATOMS: atom_id res chain seq x y z
N MET A 1 -11.69 3.00 2.11
CA MET A 1 -10.52 3.55 2.85
C MET A 1 -9.22 3.08 2.19
N LEU A 2 -8.08 3.77 2.35
CA LEU A 2 -6.80 3.44 1.69
C LEU A 2 -6.45 1.94 1.82
N GLU A 3 -6.69 1.38 3.01
CA GLU A 3 -6.55 -0.05 3.29
C GLU A 3 -7.28 -0.93 2.26
N GLU A 4 -8.56 -0.68 2.00
CA GLU A 4 -9.36 -1.51 1.08
C GLU A 4 -8.83 -1.43 -0.34
N ILE A 5 -8.30 -0.27 -0.73
CA ILE A 5 -7.78 -0.02 -2.07
C ILE A 5 -6.49 -0.82 -2.27
N ILE A 6 -5.56 -0.75 -1.31
CA ILE A 6 -4.32 -1.52 -1.35
C ILE A 6 -4.61 -3.03 -1.23
N LYS A 7 -5.54 -3.45 -0.36
CA LYS A 7 -5.97 -4.85 -0.26
C LYS A 7 -6.54 -5.35 -1.60
N ASN A 8 -7.45 -4.60 -2.20
CA ASN A 8 -8.05 -4.95 -3.48
C ASN A 8 -7.00 -5.03 -4.60
N TYR A 9 -6.03 -4.11 -4.64
CA TYR A 9 -4.92 -4.18 -5.57
C TYR A 9 -4.08 -5.45 -5.36
N LEU A 10 -3.71 -5.75 -4.12
CA LEU A 10 -2.93 -6.95 -3.80
C LEU A 10 -3.66 -8.25 -4.17
N ILE A 11 -4.97 -8.31 -3.92
CA ILE A 11 -5.78 -9.49 -4.24
C ILE A 11 -5.99 -9.62 -5.76
N ASN A 12 -6.45 -8.55 -6.42
CA ASN A 12 -6.85 -8.61 -7.83
C ASN A 12 -5.68 -8.54 -8.80
N THR A 13 -4.66 -7.73 -8.50
CA THR A 13 -3.50 -7.51 -9.38
C THR A 13 -2.36 -8.47 -9.06
N LYS A 14 -2.08 -8.68 -7.77
CA LYS A 14 -0.94 -9.51 -7.33
C LYS A 14 -1.35 -10.92 -6.86
N GLY A 15 -2.63 -11.27 -6.95
CA GLY A 15 -3.14 -12.61 -6.65
C GLY A 15 -2.98 -13.04 -5.20
N LYS A 16 -2.92 -12.09 -4.25
CA LYS A 16 -2.74 -12.39 -2.82
C LYS A 16 -4.01 -12.97 -2.21
N ASP A 17 -3.83 -13.91 -1.27
CA ASP A 17 -4.95 -14.55 -0.59
C ASP A 17 -5.64 -13.55 0.37
N PRO A 18 -6.96 -13.32 0.24
CA PRO A 18 -7.69 -12.42 1.13
C PRO A 18 -7.62 -12.83 2.61
N ALA A 19 -7.42 -14.12 2.92
CA ALA A 19 -7.32 -14.63 4.27
C ALA A 19 -6.11 -14.05 5.03
N LEU A 20 -5.03 -13.69 4.32
CA LEU A 20 -3.83 -13.08 4.92
C LEU A 20 -4.16 -11.79 5.66
N PHE A 21 -5.08 -10.98 5.12
CA PHE A 21 -5.46 -9.68 5.68
C PHE A 21 -6.36 -9.76 6.92
N SER A 22 -6.78 -10.97 7.31
CA SER A 22 -7.48 -11.20 8.57
C SER A 22 -6.53 -11.22 9.77
N ASP A 23 -5.23 -11.44 9.53
CA ASP A 23 -4.22 -11.40 10.58
C ASP A 23 -3.84 -9.95 10.94
N PRO A 24 -4.11 -9.47 12.16
CA PRO A 24 -3.68 -8.13 12.59
C PRO A 24 -2.16 -7.98 12.69
N ALA A 25 -1.41 -9.10 12.79
CA ALA A 25 0.05 -9.12 12.87
C ALA A 25 0.72 -9.34 11.50
N LEU A 26 -0.05 -9.35 10.40
CA LEU A 26 0.43 -9.60 9.06
C LEU A 26 1.63 -8.70 8.73
N GLN A 27 2.76 -9.32 8.41
CA GLN A 27 3.94 -8.62 7.93
C GLN A 27 3.85 -8.38 6.43
N VAL A 28 4.38 -7.26 5.94
CA VAL A 28 4.42 -6.99 4.50
C VAL A 28 5.26 -8.06 3.76
N SER A 29 6.35 -8.52 4.37
CA SER A 29 7.15 -9.64 3.86
C SER A 29 6.36 -10.96 3.74
N ALA A 30 5.34 -11.18 4.58
CA ALA A 30 4.49 -12.37 4.54
C ALA A 30 3.50 -12.35 3.37
N LEU A 31 3.30 -11.20 2.71
CA LEU A 31 2.56 -11.14 1.45
C LEU A 31 3.29 -11.85 0.31
N GLY A 32 4.59 -12.16 0.46
CA GLY A 32 5.40 -12.73 -0.60
C GLY A 32 5.44 -11.84 -1.83
N LEU A 33 5.51 -10.51 -1.63
CA LEU A 33 5.78 -9.56 -2.69
C LEU A 33 7.27 -9.65 -3.02
N ASP A 34 7.60 -9.87 -4.30
CA ASP A 34 8.98 -9.74 -4.74
C ASP A 34 9.45 -8.29 -4.60
N SER A 35 10.77 -8.08 -4.54
CA SER A 35 11.35 -6.73 -4.50
C SER A 35 10.86 -5.85 -5.65
N LEU A 36 10.57 -6.44 -6.81
CA LEU A 36 9.97 -5.74 -7.94
C LEU A 36 8.50 -5.41 -7.70
N ASP A 37 7.67 -6.39 -7.31
CA ASP A 37 6.24 -6.17 -7.03
C ASP A 37 6.01 -5.07 -6.00
N MET A 38 6.86 -5.05 -4.98
CA MET A 38 6.81 -4.07 -3.91
C MET A 38 7.11 -2.67 -4.45
N VAL A 39 8.16 -2.55 -5.25
CA VAL A 39 8.54 -1.27 -5.88
C VAL A 39 7.45 -0.80 -6.83
N GLU A 40 6.86 -1.68 -7.65
CA GLU A 40 5.74 -1.34 -8.54
C GLU A 40 4.52 -0.84 -7.76
N MET A 41 4.14 -1.53 -6.68
CA MET A 41 3.03 -1.11 -5.82
C MET A 41 3.30 0.28 -5.23
N LEU A 42 4.51 0.52 -4.73
CA LEU A 42 4.88 1.81 -4.14
C LEU A 42 4.88 2.91 -5.19
N PHE A 43 5.44 2.67 -6.38
CA PHE A 43 5.38 3.63 -7.49
C PHE A 43 3.95 3.95 -7.90
N GLU A 44 3.06 2.95 -7.97
CA GLU A 44 1.66 3.20 -8.31
C GLU A 44 0.96 4.05 -7.24
N ILE A 45 1.26 3.81 -5.96
CA ILE A 45 0.76 4.64 -4.87
C ILE A 45 1.29 6.07 -5.02
N GLU A 46 2.60 6.25 -5.22
CA GLU A 46 3.24 7.57 -5.37
C GLU A 46 2.69 8.35 -6.56
N ASP A 47 2.57 7.71 -7.73
CA ASP A 47 2.04 8.30 -8.96
C ASP A 47 0.60 8.78 -8.77
N ARG A 48 -0.25 7.94 -8.16
CA ARG A 48 -1.65 8.29 -7.90
C ARG A 48 -1.83 9.32 -6.80
N CYS A 49 -0.96 9.32 -5.80
CA CYS A 49 -0.98 10.31 -4.74
C CYS A 49 -0.35 11.64 -5.17
N GLY A 50 0.43 11.66 -6.25
CA GLY A 50 1.16 12.83 -6.71
C GLY A 50 2.30 13.25 -5.80
N PHE A 51 2.79 12.35 -4.92
CA PHE A 51 3.93 12.61 -4.05
C PHE A 51 4.74 11.35 -3.80
N GLN A 52 6.00 11.53 -3.39
CA GLN A 52 6.91 10.42 -3.10
C GLN A 52 6.88 10.06 -1.62
N LEU A 53 6.79 8.77 -1.32
CA LEU A 53 6.85 8.28 0.05
C LEU A 53 8.29 8.48 0.57
N PRO A 54 8.45 8.97 1.81
CA PRO A 54 9.75 9.41 2.31
C PRO A 54 10.75 8.27 2.50
N ASP A 55 10.29 7.06 2.85
CA ASP A 55 11.16 5.89 3.00
C ASP A 55 10.45 4.59 2.56
N PRO A 56 10.42 4.30 1.26
CA PRO A 56 9.80 3.09 0.73
C PRO A 56 10.50 1.79 1.18
N SER A 57 11.79 1.89 1.53
CA SER A 57 12.65 0.75 1.84
C SER A 57 12.32 0.07 3.16
N ARG A 58 11.65 0.78 4.09
CA ARG A 58 11.27 0.25 5.39
C ARG A 58 10.00 -0.60 5.34
N TYR A 59 9.09 -0.33 4.41
CA TYR A 59 7.76 -0.96 4.37
C TYR A 59 7.79 -2.51 4.34
N PRO A 60 8.71 -3.19 3.61
CA PRO A 60 8.80 -4.65 3.64
C PRO A 60 9.08 -5.25 5.02
N LYS A 61 9.67 -4.45 5.93
CA LYS A 61 10.10 -4.87 7.26
C LYS A 61 9.08 -4.53 8.36
N MET A 62 7.97 -3.88 8.00
CA MET A 62 6.94 -3.44 8.93
C MET A 62 5.70 -4.32 8.84
N ALA A 63 4.82 -4.19 9.83
CA ALA A 63 3.48 -4.76 9.72
C ALA A 63 2.69 -4.08 8.60
N PHE A 64 1.83 -4.83 7.92
CA PHE A 64 0.98 -4.32 6.84
C PHE A 64 0.11 -3.14 7.32
N ARG A 65 -0.42 -3.22 8.54
CA ARG A 65 -1.18 -2.11 9.15
C ARG A 65 -0.33 -0.86 9.39
N GLU A 66 0.91 -1.02 9.83
CA GLU A 66 1.82 0.12 10.03
C GLU A 66 2.22 0.79 8.72
N MET A 67 2.42 -0.01 7.66
CA MET A 67 2.64 0.52 6.31
C MET A 67 1.42 1.35 5.86
N LEU A 68 0.20 0.85 6.05
CA LEU A 68 -1.01 1.58 5.68
C LEU A 68 -1.17 2.89 6.45
N ASP A 69 -0.94 2.87 7.76
CA ASP A 69 -1.01 4.07 8.62
C ASP A 69 0.02 5.12 8.18
N ASP A 70 1.25 4.69 7.88
CA ASP A 70 2.29 5.61 7.44
C ASP A 70 2.01 6.22 6.07
N ILE A 71 1.53 5.43 5.10
CA ILE A 71 1.15 5.92 3.78
C ILE A 71 -0.03 6.89 3.91
N GLU A 72 -1.06 6.53 4.68
CA GLU A 72 -2.20 7.40 4.95
C GLU A 72 -1.77 8.71 5.61
N LYS A 73 -0.87 8.64 6.58
CA LYS A 73 -0.34 9.84 7.25
C LYS A 73 0.42 10.72 6.26
N ALA A 74 1.31 10.15 5.45
CA ALA A 74 2.07 10.89 4.45
C ALA A 74 1.15 11.56 3.41
N ILE A 75 0.13 10.85 2.95
CA ILE A 75 -0.93 11.38 2.08
C ILE A 75 -1.60 12.60 2.73
N ARG A 76 -2.06 12.46 3.97
CA ARG A 76 -2.77 13.53 4.68
C ARG A 76 -1.85 14.71 4.89
N GLU A 77 -0.62 14.51 5.32
CA GLU A 77 0.37 15.58 5.47
C GLU A 77 0.60 16.34 4.16
N HIS A 78 0.57 15.65 3.02
CA HIS A 78 0.66 16.28 1.71
C HIS A 78 -0.63 17.00 1.25
N ASN A 79 -1.80 16.47 1.63
CA ASN A 79 -3.12 16.95 1.18
C ASN A 79 -3.84 17.79 2.25
N ASN A 80 -3.12 18.59 3.05
CA ASN A 80 -3.70 19.47 4.08
C ASN A 80 -4.57 18.75 5.13
N GLY A 81 -4.29 17.48 5.41
CA GLY A 81 -5.01 16.62 6.35
C GLY A 81 -6.10 15.76 5.72
N GLU A 82 -6.39 15.97 4.42
CA GLU A 82 -7.42 15.25 3.69
C GLU A 82 -6.87 13.98 3.03
N LEU A 83 -7.73 12.98 2.90
CA LEU A 83 -7.42 11.76 2.18
C LEU A 83 -8.13 11.83 0.82
N PRO A 84 -7.41 12.07 -0.29
CA PRO A 84 -8.06 12.19 -1.59
C PRO A 84 -8.68 10.86 -2.02
N ALA A 85 -9.62 10.92 -2.95
CA ALA A 85 -10.26 9.73 -3.49
C ALA A 85 -9.24 8.94 -4.32
N PHE A 86 -8.71 7.86 -3.75
CA PHE A 86 -7.84 6.93 -4.45
C PHE A 86 -8.65 5.88 -5.19
N ASN A 87 -8.13 5.46 -6.32
CA ASN A 87 -8.55 4.25 -7.00
C ASN A 87 -7.26 3.62 -7.51
N LEU A 88 -6.85 2.45 -7.00
CA LEU A 88 -5.79 1.62 -7.59
C LEU A 88 -6.47 0.71 -8.62
N GLU A 89 -6.62 1.19 -9.85
CA GLU A 89 -7.10 0.39 -10.98
C GLU A 89 -5.98 -0.52 -11.45
N ALA A 90 -6.23 -1.83 -11.55
CA ALA A 90 -5.34 -2.72 -12.28
C ALA A 90 -5.16 -2.16 -13.70
N GLY A 91 -3.95 -1.71 -14.03
CA GLY A 91 -3.63 -1.11 -15.32
C GLY A 91 -4.14 -1.99 -16.46
N LYS A 92 -4.81 -1.35 -17.42
CA LYS A 92 -5.30 -1.98 -18.66
C LYS A 92 -4.18 -2.58 -19.49
#